data_AF-A0AAN6VYR8-F1
#
_entry.id   AF-A0AAN6VYR8-F1
#
_cell.length_a   1.000
_cell.length_b   1.000
_cell.length_c   1.000
_cell.angle_alpha   90.00
_cell.angle_beta   90.00
_cell.angle_gamma   90.00
#
_symmetry.space_group_name_H-M   'P 1'
#
loop_
_entity.id
_entity.type
_entity.pdbx_description
1 polymer ?
#
loop_
_entity_poly.entity_id
_entity_poly.type
_entity_poly.pdbx_seq_one_letter_code
_entity_poly.pdbx_strand_id
1 'polypeptide(L)'
;MRFLKFLASASALAVGTSAWNVPRQANGTVTVTQTVFLTAPCNATIPVSTQTPSSTAPPVTICTPSPSRPSPVQPGAVCNCFAWHYVRAGDNCWELSQRYGVTEAQIQAWNTEVGPSCEIWLDYFVCIGA
;
A
#
# COMPACT_ATOMS: atom_id res chain seq x y z
N MET A 1 16.53 60.54 5.61
CA MET A 1 16.69 59.06 5.72
C MET A 1 15.97 58.47 4.50
N ARG A 2 16.71 58.19 3.42
CA ARG A 2 17.02 56.83 2.93
C ARG A 2 15.75 55.96 2.78
N PHE A 3 15.24 55.83 1.53
CA PHE A 3 15.31 54.60 0.69
C PHE A 3 14.33 53.51 1.20
N LEU A 4 13.52 52.79 0.42
CA LEU A 4 13.52 52.48 -0.99
C LEU A 4 12.14 51.88 -1.38
N LYS A 5 11.73 52.15 -2.62
CA LYS A 5 10.71 51.44 -3.43
C LYS A 5 10.54 49.96 -3.10
N PHE A 6 9.29 49.51 -3.00
CA PHE A 6 8.89 48.18 -3.48
C PHE A 6 8.04 48.36 -4.74
N LEU A 7 8.72 48.35 -5.89
CA LEU A 7 8.13 47.92 -7.14
C LEU A 7 8.27 46.39 -7.14
N ALA A 8 7.15 45.66 -7.07
CA ALA A 8 7.14 44.24 -7.42
C ALA A 8 6.48 44.12 -8.79
N SER A 9 7.36 43.99 -9.78
CA SER A 9 7.08 43.78 -11.18
C SER A 9 6.35 42.46 -11.42
N ALA A 10 5.30 42.50 -12.23
CA ALA A 10 4.84 41.34 -12.97
C ALA A 10 5.94 40.88 -13.94
N SER A 11 6.19 39.57 -14.02
CA SER A 11 6.59 38.83 -15.23
C SER A 11 6.95 37.39 -14.86
N ALA A 12 6.09 36.43 -15.19
CA ALA A 12 6.51 35.10 -15.60
C ALA A 12 5.35 34.39 -16.32
N LEU A 13 5.35 34.51 -17.65
CA LEU A 13 4.72 33.52 -18.52
C LEU A 13 5.79 32.51 -18.94
N ALA A 14 5.32 31.28 -19.14
CA ALA A 14 5.90 30.17 -19.90
C ALA A 14 7.07 29.41 -19.25
N VAL A 15 7.25 28.10 -19.43
CA VAL A 15 6.50 26.92 -19.93
C VAL A 15 7.33 25.75 -19.38
N GLY A 16 6.72 24.66 -18.89
CA GLY A 16 7.48 23.54 -18.36
C GLY A 16 6.63 22.32 -18.01
N THR A 17 6.09 21.69 -19.05
CA THR A 17 5.31 20.45 -19.00
C THR A 17 6.13 19.27 -18.49
N SER A 18 5.63 18.60 -17.45
CA SER A 18 5.71 17.14 -17.36
C SER A 18 4.46 16.60 -16.66
N ALA A 19 3.32 16.82 -17.32
CA ALA A 19 2.13 16.04 -17.09
C ALA A 19 2.41 14.62 -17.59
N TRP A 20 2.73 13.70 -16.68
CA TRP A 20 2.60 12.28 -16.97
C TRP A 20 1.10 11.96 -16.98
N ASN A 21 0.54 12.07 -18.18
CA ASN A 21 -0.74 11.51 -18.56
C ASN A 21 -0.76 10.01 -18.20
N VAL A 22 -1.65 9.63 -17.29
CA VAL A 22 -2.19 8.27 -17.25
C VAL A 22 -3.49 8.31 -18.04
N PRO A 23 -3.65 7.54 -19.12
CA PRO A 23 -4.95 7.43 -19.77
C PRO A 23 -5.92 6.73 -18.81
N ARG A 24 -6.96 7.46 -18.37
CA ARG A 24 -8.21 6.82 -17.90
C ARG A 24 -8.73 5.99 -19.07
N GLN A 25 -8.68 4.66 -18.96
CA GLN A 25 -9.53 3.84 -19.79
C GLN A 25 -10.97 4.07 -19.35
N ALA A 26 -11.74 4.72 -20.22
CA ALA A 26 -13.18 4.77 -20.13
C ALA A 26 -13.71 3.33 -20.20
N ASN A 27 -14.58 2.99 -19.25
CA ASN A 27 -15.35 1.78 -19.24
C ASN A 27 -16.25 1.78 -20.48
N GLY A 28 -15.75 1.21 -21.57
CA GLY A 28 -16.51 0.99 -22.79
C GLY A 28 -17.57 -0.05 -22.52
N THR A 29 -18.83 0.35 -22.59
CA THR A 29 -19.97 -0.56 -22.62
C THR A 29 -19.80 -1.49 -23.82
N VAL A 30 -19.40 -2.74 -23.56
CA VAL A 30 -19.34 -3.77 -24.61
C VAL A 30 -20.78 -4.18 -24.91
N THR A 31 -21.38 -3.55 -25.91
CA THR A 31 -22.63 -4.02 -26.50
C THR A 31 -22.35 -5.32 -27.25
N VAL A 32 -22.71 -6.45 -26.64
CA VAL A 32 -22.58 -7.77 -27.26
C VAL A 32 -23.70 -7.92 -28.29
N THR A 33 -23.41 -7.56 -29.54
CA THR A 33 -24.26 -7.93 -30.68
C THR A 33 -24.11 -9.43 -30.89
N GLN A 34 -25.14 -10.18 -30.49
CA GLN A 34 -25.20 -11.63 -30.60
C GLN A 34 -25.47 -12.02 -32.06
N THR A 35 -24.46 -12.52 -32.77
CA THR A 35 -24.65 -13.22 -34.05
C THR A 35 -24.38 -14.70 -33.84
N VAL A 36 -25.47 -15.48 -33.88
CA VAL A 36 -25.49 -16.94 -33.74
C VAL A 36 -24.96 -17.56 -35.04
N PHE A 37 -23.87 -18.31 -34.96
CA PHE A 37 -23.50 -19.30 -35.98
C PHE A 37 -23.58 -20.69 -35.35
N LEU A 38 -24.65 -21.40 -35.71
CA LEU A 38 -24.88 -22.81 -35.46
C LEU A 38 -24.00 -23.64 -36.40
N THR A 39 -23.37 -24.69 -35.86
CA THR A 39 -23.23 -26.07 -36.39
C THR A 39 -21.84 -26.67 -36.15
N ALA A 40 -21.69 -27.52 -35.13
CA ALA A 40 -20.89 -28.75 -35.17
C ALA A 40 -21.18 -29.61 -33.91
N PRO A 41 -21.21 -30.95 -34.04
CA PRO A 41 -21.71 -31.86 -33.00
C PRO A 41 -20.76 -31.98 -31.80
N CYS A 42 -21.38 -32.06 -30.63
CA CYS A 42 -20.80 -32.25 -29.32
C CYS A 42 -20.14 -33.63 -29.19
N ASN A 43 -18.81 -33.73 -29.37
CA ASN A 43 -18.09 -34.86 -28.78
C ASN A 43 -16.62 -34.53 -28.50
N ALA A 44 -16.38 -33.74 -27.45
CA ALA A 44 -15.09 -33.70 -26.77
C ALA A 44 -15.33 -33.50 -25.27
N THR A 45 -15.23 -34.58 -24.52
CA THR A 45 -15.17 -34.54 -23.05
C THR A 45 -13.85 -33.89 -22.67
N ILE A 46 -13.89 -32.61 -22.32
CA ILE A 46 -12.74 -31.92 -21.71
C ILE A 46 -12.76 -32.25 -20.22
N PRO A 47 -11.68 -32.77 -19.61
CA PRO A 47 -11.59 -32.83 -18.16
C PRO A 47 -11.57 -31.40 -17.62
N VAL A 48 -12.67 -31.02 -16.94
CA VAL A 48 -12.69 -29.83 -16.08
C VAL A 48 -11.73 -30.10 -14.94
N SER A 49 -10.53 -29.55 -15.05
CA SER A 49 -9.58 -29.54 -13.93
C SER A 49 -9.99 -28.42 -12.99
N THR A 50 -10.61 -28.81 -11.88
CA THR A 50 -10.95 -27.95 -10.76
C THR A 50 -9.65 -27.40 -10.16
N GLN A 51 -9.19 -26.26 -10.66
CA GLN A 51 -8.09 -25.53 -10.03
C GLN A 51 -8.64 -24.90 -8.75
N THR A 52 -8.40 -25.57 -7.63
CA THR A 52 -8.48 -25.00 -6.30
C THR A 52 -7.64 -23.73 -6.28
N PRO A 53 -8.17 -22.54 -5.92
CA PRO A 53 -7.33 -21.39 -5.68
C PRO A 53 -6.50 -21.68 -4.43
N SER A 54 -5.27 -22.14 -4.62
CA SER A 54 -4.27 -22.16 -3.58
C SER A 54 -3.93 -20.70 -3.28
N SER A 55 -4.49 -20.18 -2.17
CA SER A 55 -4.13 -18.90 -1.62
C SER A 55 -2.67 -18.98 -1.16
N THR A 56 -1.75 -18.62 -2.05
CA THR A 56 -0.37 -18.37 -1.70
C THR A 56 -0.36 -17.11 -0.86
N ALA A 57 -0.23 -17.27 0.46
CA ALA A 57 0.05 -16.16 1.36
C ALA A 57 1.23 -15.35 0.78
N PRO A 58 1.18 -14.00 0.81
CA PRO A 58 2.29 -13.19 0.36
C PRO A 58 3.58 -13.64 1.06
N PRO A 59 4.73 -13.60 0.38
CA PRO A 59 6.00 -13.96 0.99
C PRO A 59 6.20 -13.07 2.23
N VAL A 60 6.19 -13.70 3.40
CA VAL A 60 6.59 -13.03 4.64
C VAL A 60 7.98 -12.48 4.39
N THR A 61 8.12 -11.16 4.36
CA THR A 61 9.41 -10.53 4.13
C THR A 61 10.23 -10.70 5.41
N ILE A 62 10.93 -11.82 5.52
CA ILE A 62 11.78 -12.12 6.67
C ILE A 62 13.07 -11.31 6.50
N CYS A 63 13.13 -10.14 7.11
CA CYS A 63 14.37 -9.41 7.27
C CYS A 63 15.32 -10.25 8.14
N THR A 64 16.60 -10.29 7.76
CA THR A 64 17.63 -10.97 8.55
C THR A 64 17.60 -10.46 10.00
N PRO A 65 17.73 -11.34 11.01
CA PRO A 65 17.75 -10.92 12.40
C PRO A 65 19.01 -10.08 12.64
N SER A 66 18.85 -8.76 12.60
CA SER A 66 19.81 -7.84 13.19
C SER A 66 19.74 -8.02 14.71
N PRO A 67 20.86 -7.99 15.46
CA PRO A 67 20.83 -8.03 16.92
C PRO A 67 20.00 -6.89 17.54
N SER A 68 19.71 -5.83 16.76
CA SER A 68 18.84 -4.72 17.16
C SER A 68 17.34 -4.99 16.96
N ARG A 69 16.95 -6.06 16.25
CA ARG A 69 15.54 -6.39 16.01
C ARG A 69 14.99 -7.14 17.23
N PRO A 70 13.92 -6.63 17.87
CA PRO A 70 13.33 -7.30 19.03
C PRO A 70 12.61 -8.59 18.62
N SER A 71 12.18 -9.37 19.61
CA SER A 71 11.38 -10.58 19.42
C SER A 71 10.32 -10.67 20.53
N PRO A 72 9.07 -11.05 20.24
CA PRO A 72 8.54 -11.42 18.91
C PRO A 72 8.09 -10.18 18.11
N VAL A 73 8.35 -10.16 16.80
CA VAL A 73 7.90 -9.06 15.91
C VAL A 73 6.69 -9.51 15.11
N GLN A 74 5.68 -8.65 15.01
CA GLN A 74 4.51 -8.92 14.19
C GLN A 74 4.98 -9.08 12.72
N PRO A 75 4.52 -10.10 11.99
CA PRO A 75 4.83 -10.26 10.58
C PRO A 75 4.55 -8.98 9.77
N GLY A 76 5.22 -8.81 8.64
CA GLY A 76 5.04 -7.63 7.78
C GLY A 76 5.77 -6.36 8.22
N ALA A 77 6.48 -6.37 9.36
CA ALA A 77 7.37 -5.27 9.72
C ALA A 77 8.54 -5.14 8.71
N VAL A 78 8.77 -3.92 8.22
CA VAL A 78 9.84 -3.60 7.25
C VAL A 78 11.25 -3.80 7.82
N CYS A 79 12.22 -4.00 6.93
CA CYS A 79 13.61 -4.34 7.32
C CYS A 79 14.44 -3.14 7.79
N ASN A 80 14.13 -1.95 7.31
CA ASN A 80 14.80 -0.71 7.69
C ASN A 80 14.22 -0.08 8.97
N CYS A 81 13.41 -0.82 9.72
CA CYS A 81 12.85 -0.33 10.97
C CYS A 81 13.96 -0.05 12.00
N PHE A 82 14.07 1.20 12.45
CA PHE A 82 15.02 1.63 13.48
C PHE A 82 14.35 1.90 14.83
N ALA A 83 13.01 1.98 14.88
CA ALA A 83 12.26 2.21 16.11
C ALA A 83 11.09 1.22 16.27
N TRP A 84 11.00 0.61 17.46
CA TRP A 84 10.03 -0.45 17.76
C TRP A 84 9.13 -0.07 18.94
N HIS A 85 7.88 -0.50 18.87
CA HIS A 85 6.91 -0.39 19.96
C HIS A 85 6.43 -1.78 20.37
N TYR A 86 6.46 -2.07 21.68
CA TYR A 86 5.87 -3.29 22.24
C TYR A 86 4.41 -3.05 22.56
N VAL A 87 3.53 -3.75 21.85
CA VAL A 87 2.08 -3.56 21.89
C VAL A 87 1.50 -4.12 23.20
N ARG A 88 0.79 -3.27 23.93
CA ARG A 88 0.07 -3.58 25.17
C ARG A 88 -1.43 -3.45 24.97
N ALA A 89 -2.18 -3.96 25.95
CA ALA A 89 -3.63 -3.82 25.98
C ALA A 89 -4.03 -2.32 25.96
N GLY A 90 -4.85 -1.95 24.99
CA GLY A 90 -5.33 -0.58 24.78
C GLY A 90 -4.61 0.18 23.66
N ASP A 91 -3.41 -0.26 23.24
CA ASP A 91 -2.72 0.38 22.13
C ASP A 91 -3.51 0.23 20.82
N ASN A 92 -3.47 1.26 19.98
CA ASN A 92 -4.07 1.29 18.65
C ASN A 92 -3.27 2.27 17.76
N CYS A 93 -3.40 2.20 16.43
CA CYS A 93 -2.63 3.08 15.53
C CYS A 93 -2.82 4.55 15.82
N TRP A 94 -4.04 4.98 16.18
CA TRP A 94 -4.30 6.38 16.48
C TRP A 94 -3.44 6.84 17.67
N GLU A 95 -3.46 6.10 18.78
CA GLU A 95 -2.63 6.41 19.95
C GLU A 95 -1.14 6.38 19.65
N LEU A 96 -0.66 5.38 18.90
CA LEU A 96 0.74 5.29 18.52
C LEU A 96 1.15 6.44 17.59
N SER A 97 0.27 6.86 16.68
CA SER A 97 0.50 8.00 15.77
C SER A 97 0.73 9.28 16.57
N GLN A 98 -0.12 9.53 17.58
CA GLN A 98 0.00 10.72 18.44
C GLN A 98 1.21 10.63 19.35
N ARG A 99 1.48 9.45 19.93
CA ARG A 99 2.60 9.23 20.85
C ARG A 99 3.95 9.42 20.18
N TYR A 100 4.09 8.99 18.94
CA TYR A 100 5.37 8.99 18.22
C TYR A 100 5.50 10.09 17.17
N GLY A 101 4.46 10.91 16.95
CA GLY A 101 4.48 12.00 15.98
C GLY A 101 4.58 11.51 14.54
N VAL A 102 3.96 10.37 14.26
CA VAL A 102 3.88 9.74 12.94
C VAL A 102 2.42 9.66 12.51
N THR A 103 2.16 9.35 11.24
CA THR A 103 0.81 9.11 10.73
C THR A 103 0.44 7.63 10.83
N GLU A 104 -0.84 7.31 10.95
CA GLU A 104 -1.30 5.91 10.88
C GLU A 104 -0.89 5.24 9.57
N ALA A 105 -0.93 5.99 8.46
CA ALA A 105 -0.50 5.51 7.16
C ALA A 105 0.98 5.09 7.14
N GLN A 106 1.85 5.80 7.88
CA GLN A 106 3.25 5.40 8.05
C GLN A 106 3.37 4.12 8.87
N ILE A 107 2.62 4.00 9.97
CA ILE A 107 2.60 2.77 10.79
C ILE A 107 2.15 1.58 9.94
N GLN A 108 1.09 1.75 9.13
CA GLN A 108 0.62 0.71 8.22
C GLN A 108 1.65 0.38 7.12
N ALA A 109 2.32 1.39 6.55
CA ALA A 109 3.34 1.19 5.54
C ALA A 109 4.56 0.43 6.09
N TRP A 110 4.91 0.65 7.36
CA TRP A 110 6.02 -0.05 8.01
C TRP A 110 5.64 -1.44 8.54
N ASN A 111 4.35 -1.77 8.60
CA ASN A 111 3.84 -3.04 9.10
C ASN A 111 2.75 -3.58 8.16
N THR A 112 3.13 -4.24 7.08
CA THR A 112 2.19 -4.59 5.99
C THR A 112 1.08 -5.54 6.42
N GLU A 113 1.31 -6.40 7.42
CA GLU A 113 0.31 -7.36 7.93
C GLU A 113 -0.62 -6.76 8.99
N VAL A 114 -0.35 -5.53 9.47
CA VAL A 114 -1.29 -4.77 10.31
C VAL A 114 -2.50 -4.33 9.47
N GLY A 115 -2.31 -4.17 8.15
CA GLY A 115 -3.38 -3.90 7.20
C GLY A 115 -4.07 -2.54 7.39
N PRO A 116 -5.14 -2.26 6.61
CA PRO A 116 -5.84 -0.99 6.66
C PRO A 116 -6.64 -0.78 7.96
N SER A 117 -6.98 -1.86 8.66
CA SER A 117 -7.72 -1.83 9.93
C SER A 117 -6.85 -1.51 11.14
N CYS A 118 -5.53 -1.39 10.95
CA CYS A 118 -4.57 -1.32 12.04
C CYS A 118 -4.69 -2.43 13.10
N GLU A 119 -4.65 -3.68 12.66
CA GLU A 119 -4.68 -4.83 13.55
C GLU A 119 -3.28 -5.10 14.15
N ILE A 120 -2.99 -4.52 15.31
CA ILE A 120 -1.73 -4.75 16.05
C ILE A 120 -1.88 -5.85 17.09
N TRP A 121 -0.93 -6.79 17.15
CA TRP A 121 -1.01 -7.97 18.02
C TRP A 121 -0.45 -7.68 19.40
N LEU A 122 -1.20 -8.04 20.45
CA LEU A 122 -0.73 -7.96 21.83
C LEU A 122 0.53 -8.79 22.05
N ASP A 123 1.44 -8.28 22.86
CA ASP A 123 2.72 -8.92 23.20
C ASP A 123 3.70 -9.09 22.02
N TYR A 124 3.42 -8.42 20.88
CA TYR A 124 4.33 -8.33 19.74
C TYR A 124 4.92 -6.92 19.61
N PHE A 125 6.05 -6.85 18.89
CA PHE A 125 6.66 -5.60 18.47
C PHE A 125 6.19 -5.19 17.08
N VAL A 126 5.84 -3.92 16.92
CA VAL A 126 5.53 -3.26 15.64
C VAL A 126 6.54 -2.16 15.36
N CYS A 127 6.76 -1.86 14.07
CA CYS A 127 7.61 -0.78 13.65
C CYS A 127 6.92 0.58 13.77
N ILE A 128 7.61 1.57 14.35
CA ILE A 128 7.12 2.95 14.51
C ILE A 128 8.08 3.99 13.90
N GLY A 129 9.11 3.55 13.17
CA GLY A 129 10.04 4.42 12.46
C GLY A 129 11.01 3.64 11.58
N ALA A 130 11.08 4.01 10.30
CA ALA A 130 11.93 3.38 9.29
C ALA A 130 12.44 4.41 8.27
#